data_AF-A0A199UNB5-F1
#
_entry.id   AF-A0A199UNB5-F1
#
_cell.length_a   1.000
_cell.length_b   1.000
_cell.length_c   1.000
_cell.angle_alpha   90.00
_cell.angle_beta   90.00
_cell.angle_gamma   90.00
#
_symmetry.space_group_name_H-M   'P 1'
#
loop_
_entity.id
_entity.type
_entity.pdbx_description
1 polymer ?
#
loop_
_entity_poly.entity_id
_entity_poly.type
_entity_poly.pdbx_seq_one_letter_code
_entity_poly.pdbx_strand_id
1 'polypeptide(L)'
;VIVERFSRADLPEMEKKRFLVPRDMSVGQFIHILSSRLHLSPGKALFVFVKNTLPQTASLMDSIYGTYKDDDGFLYMCYSSEKTFGSVV
;
A
#
# COMPACT_ATOMS: atom_id res chain seq x y z
N VAL A 1 0.39 -10.53 1.37
CA VAL A 1 0.27 -9.20 0.71
C VAL A 1 1.61 -8.84 0.10
N ILE A 2 1.62 -8.41 -1.17
CA ILE A 2 2.81 -7.94 -1.88
C ILE A 2 2.66 -6.43 -2.05
N VAL A 3 3.68 -5.68 -1.63
CA VAL A 3 3.68 -4.22 -1.67
C VAL A 3 4.87 -3.73 -2.49
N GLU A 4 4.59 -2.98 -3.54
CA GLU A 4 5.61 -2.50 -4.49
C GLU A 4 5.59 -0.98 -4.63
N ARG A 5 6.75 -0.40 -4.95
CA ARG A 5 6.85 1.04 -5.19
C ARG A 5 6.28 1.36 -6.56
N PHE A 6 5.49 2.41 -6.67
CA PHE A 6 5.10 2.92 -7.98
C PHE A 6 6.34 3.46 -8.73
N SER A 7 6.51 3.09 -9.99
CA SER A 7 7.76 3.20 -10.78
C SER A 7 8.30 4.63 -10.98
N ARG A 8 7.61 5.66 -10.46
CA ARG A 8 7.99 7.07 -10.53
C ARG A 8 7.91 7.82 -9.19
N ALA A 9 7.57 7.12 -8.10
CA ALA A 9 7.45 7.76 -6.79
C ALA A 9 8.83 8.13 -6.23
N ASP A 10 8.99 9.37 -5.77
CA ASP A 10 10.15 9.84 -4.99
C ASP A 10 10.08 9.32 -3.53
N LEU A 11 10.06 8.00 -3.42
CA LEU A 11 10.06 7.27 -2.17
C LEU A 11 11.15 6.19 -2.20
N PRO A 12 11.75 5.86 -1.05
CA PRO A 12 12.70 4.76 -0.96
C PRO A 12 12.02 3.44 -1.31
N GLU A 13 12.81 2.48 -1.81
CA GLU A 13 12.34 1.12 -2.05
C GLU A 13 12.40 0.31 -0.75
N MET A 14 11.37 -0.50 -0.48
CA MET A 14 11.39 -1.40 0.67
C MET A 14 12.27 -2.62 0.41
N GLU A 15 13.12 -2.96 1.38
CA GLU A 15 13.95 -4.18 1.35
C GLU A 15 13.09 -5.45 1.26
N LYS A 16 11.94 -5.48 1.95
CA LYS A 16 10.99 -6.60 1.95
C LYS A 16 9.65 -6.18 1.38
N LYS A 17 9.28 -6.77 0.25
CA LYS A 17 8.01 -6.51 -0.47
C LYS A 17 6.88 -7.46 -0.08
N ARG A 18 7.17 -8.58 0.60
CA ARG A 18 6.18 -9.60 0.99
C ARG A 18 5.85 -9.49 2.47
N PHE A 19 4.56 -9.40 2.78
CA PHE A 19 4.05 -9.19 4.13
C PHE A 19 2.99 -10.24 4.49
N LEU A 20 3.13 -10.79 5.70
CA LEU A 20 2.06 -11.47 6.40
C LEU A 20 1.33 -10.42 7.23
N VAL A 21 0.03 -10.25 6.97
CA VAL A 21 -0.78 -9.20 7.60
C VAL A 21 -1.93 -9.87 8.37
N PRO A 22 -2.16 -9.51 9.64
CA PRO A 22 -3.32 -9.98 10.40
C PRO A 22 -4.62 -9.58 9.71
N ARG A 23 -5.63 -10.46 9.77
CA ARG A 23 -6.93 -10.26 9.10
C ARG A 23 -7.74 -9.11 9.70
N ASP A 24 -7.58 -8.91 11.00
CA ASP A 24 -8.22 -7.89 11.83
C ASP A 24 -7.51 -6.54 11.82
N MET A 25 -6.36 -6.43 11.13
CA MET A 25 -5.67 -5.16 10.95
C MET A 25 -6.43 -4.26 9.96
N SER A 26 -6.55 -2.97 10.27
CA SER A 26 -7.10 -1.99 9.32
C SER A 26 -6.06 -1.58 8.27
N VAL A 27 -6.53 -1.15 7.11
CA VAL A 27 -5.66 -0.60 6.06
C VAL A 27 -4.86 0.59 6.58
N GLY A 28 -5.47 1.47 7.37
CA GLY A 28 -4.79 2.62 7.97
C GLY A 28 -3.63 2.23 8.91
N GLN A 29 -3.82 1.20 9.73
CA GLN A 29 -2.75 0.63 10.55
C GLN A 29 -1.62 0.05 9.68
N PHE A 30 -1.98 -0.66 8.61
CA PHE A 30 -0.99 -1.21 7.68
C PHE A 30 -0.17 -0.10 7.00
N ILE A 31 -0.81 0.97 6.53
CA ILE A 31 -0.14 2.15 5.95
C ILE A 31 0.82 2.78 6.96
N HIS A 32 0.42 2.89 8.23
CA HIS A 32 1.30 3.41 9.28
C HIS A 32 2.56 2.56 9.47
N ILE A 33 2.42 1.22 9.46
CA ILE A 33 3.57 0.30 9.53
C ILE A 33 4.48 0.46 8.31
N LEU A 34 3.92 0.61 7.11
CA LEU A 34 4.71 0.84 5.89
C LEU A 34 5.48 2.16 5.95
N SER A 35 4.87 3.23 6.43
CA SER A 35 5.52 4.54 6.60
C SER A 35 6.74 4.45 7.52
N SER A 36 6.60 3.75 8.65
CA SER A 36 7.71 3.52 9.59
C SER A 36 8.83 2.69 8.97
N ARG A 37 8.51 1.65 8.17
CA ARG A 37 9.51 0.82 7.49
C ARG A 37 10.28 1.56 6.40
N LEU A 38 9.62 2.51 5.73
CA LEU A 38 10.22 3.37 4.72
C LEU A 38 11.08 4.50 5.33
N HIS A 39 11.12 4.63 6.67
CA HIS A 39 11.81 5.71 7.38
C HIS A 39 11.41 7.09 6.86
N LEU A 40 10.13 7.27 6.52
CA LEU A 40 9.65 8.54 5.99
C LEU A 40 9.70 9.63 7.05
N SER A 41 10.19 10.80 6.67
CA SER A 41 10.16 11.97 7.55
C SER A 41 8.71 12.34 7.91
N PRO A 42 8.46 12.78 9.14
CA PRO A 42 7.15 13.32 9.52
C PRO A 42 6.68 14.37 8.51
N GLY A 43 5.48 14.19 7.96
CA GLY A 43 4.91 15.10 6.96
C GLY A 43 5.06 14.65 5.50
N LYS A 44 5.90 13.65 5.19
CA LYS A 44 5.84 13.00 3.86
C LYS A 44 4.57 12.17 3.74
N ALA A 45 3.79 12.43 2.70
CA ALA A 45 2.58 11.67 2.41
C ALA A 45 2.93 10.28 1.85
N LEU A 46 2.18 9.27 2.29
CA LEU A 46 2.23 7.91 1.76
C LEU A 46 0.81 7.48 1.39
N PHE A 47 0.61 7.21 0.11
CA PHE A 47 -0.63 6.66 -0.43
C PHE A 47 -0.38 5.23 -0.86
N VAL A 48 -1.33 4.35 -0.51
CA VAL A 48 -1.31 2.95 -0.93
C VAL A 48 -2.53 2.70 -1.80
N PHE A 49 -2.33 1.97 -2.89
CA PHE A 49 -3.33 1.68 -3.89
C PHE A 49 -3.48 0.18 -4.06
N VAL A 50 -4.70 -0.26 -4.37
CA VAL A 50 -5.06 -1.65 -4.66
C VAL A 50 -5.88 -1.65 -5.95
N LYS A 51 -5.45 -2.39 -6.98
CA LYS A 51 -6.03 -2.34 -8.34
C LYS A 51 -6.36 -0.91 -8.80
N ASN A 52 -5.39 0.00 -8.66
CA ASN A 52 -5.47 1.41 -9.02
C ASN A 52 -6.49 2.26 -8.24
N THR A 53 -7.04 1.74 -7.14
CA THR A 53 -7.98 2.47 -6.26
C THR A 53 -7.36 2.76 -4.90
N LEU A 54 -7.83 3.81 -4.23
CA LEU A 54 -7.48 4.10 -2.84
C LEU A 54 -8.42 3.30 -1.92
N PRO A 55 -7.92 2.27 -1.21
CA PRO A 55 -8.74 1.54 -0.25
C PRO A 55 -9.17 2.44 0.91
N GLN A 56 -10.34 2.18 1.47
CA GLN A 56 -10.79 2.89 2.66
C GLN A 56 -9.90 2.53 3.86
N THR A 57 -9.37 3.53 4.56
CA THR A 57 -8.42 3.34 5.66
C THR A 57 -9.03 2.61 6.86
N ALA A 58 -10.35 2.74 7.06
CA ALA A 58 -11.10 2.06 8.11
C ALA A 58 -11.43 0.60 7.79
N SER A 59 -11.30 0.16 6.53
CA SER A 59 -11.57 -1.23 6.15
C SER A 59 -10.52 -2.18 6.72
N LEU A 60 -10.95 -3.41 6.98
CA LEU A 60 -10.06 -4.50 7.38
C LEU A 60 -9.29 -5.03 6.17
N MET A 61 -8.04 -5.44 6.43
CA MET A 61 -7.19 -6.08 5.42
C MET A 61 -7.82 -7.35 4.86
N ASP A 62 -8.59 -8.10 5.66
CA ASP A 62 -9.35 -9.27 5.20
C ASP A 62 -10.40 -8.92 4.13
N SER A 63 -11.14 -7.82 4.32
CA SER A 63 -12.14 -7.36 3.35
C SER A 63 -11.49 -6.90 2.04
N ILE A 64 -10.36 -6.19 2.13
CA ILE A 64 -9.59 -5.80 0.95
C ILE A 64 -9.04 -7.04 0.23
N TYR A 65 -8.50 -8.00 0.97
CA TYR A 65 -7.99 -9.25 0.42
C TYR A 65 -9.08 -10.05 -0.29
N GLY A 66 -10.24 -10.25 0.33
CA GLY A 66 -11.36 -10.99 -0.27
C GLY A 66 -11.87 -10.37 -1.58
N THR A 67 -11.80 -9.05 -1.70
CA THR A 67 -12.31 -8.30 -2.88
C THR A 67 -11.27 -8.17 -3.99
N TYR A 68 -10.01 -7.95 -3.62
CA TYR A 68 -8.96 -7.52 -4.56
C TYR A 68 -7.79 -8.48 -4.73
N LYS A 69 -7.79 -9.65 -4.07
CA LYS A 69 -6.78 -10.67 -4.34
C LYS A 69 -6.71 -11.03 -5.83
N ASP A 70 -5.54 -11.44 -6.24
CA ASP A 70 -5.30 -12.02 -7.56
C ASP A 70 -5.49 -13.54 -7.53
N ASP A 71 -5.47 -14.16 -8.70
CA ASP A 71 -5.73 -15.60 -8.86
C ASP A 71 -4.59 -16.46 -8.30
N ASP A 72 -3.40 -15.88 -8.16
CA ASP A 72 -2.23 -16.51 -7.53
C ASP A 72 -2.30 -16.57 -6.00
N GLY A 73 -3.36 -16.00 -5.41
CA GLY A 73 -3.59 -15.98 -3.96
C GLY A 73 -2.90 -14.83 -3.22
N PHE A 74 -2.25 -13.90 -3.92
CA PHE A 74 -1.68 -12.70 -3.32
C PHE A 74 -2.57 -11.47 -3.51
N LEU A 75 -2.42 -10.52 -2.59
CA LEU A 75 -3.00 -9.19 -2.71
C LEU A 75 -1.87 -8.22 -3.04
N TYR A 76 -1.97 -7.57 -4.18
CA TYR A 76 -1.01 -6.60 -4.68
C TYR A 76 -1.40 -5.19 -4.29
N MET A 77 -0.45 -4.47 -3.70
CA MET A 77 -0.58 -3.08 -3.34
C MET A 77 0.58 -2.28 -3.90
N CYS A 78 0.32 -1.05 -4.33
CA CYS A 78 1.35 -0.13 -4.78
C CYS A 78 1.38 1.09 -3.87
N TYR A 79 2.57 1.61 -3.52
CA TYR A 79 2.68 2.84 -2.75
C TYR A 79 3.32 3.98 -3.54
N SER A 80 2.88 5.21 -3.24
CA SER A 80 3.36 6.45 -3.86
C SER A 80 3.31 7.61 -2.87
N SER A 81 4.11 8.65 -3.11
CA SER A 81 4.01 9.94 -2.41
C SER A 81 2.87 10.81 -2.99
N GLU A 82 2.34 10.45 -4.14
CA GLU A 82 1.30 11.17 -4.85
C GLU A 82 -0.06 10.48 -4.71
N LYS A 83 -1.13 11.28 -4.57
CA LYS A 83 -2.50 10.79 -4.39
C LYS A 83 -3.16 10.32 -5.69
N THR A 84 -2.61 10.68 -6.84
CA THR A 84 -3.16 10.40 -8.17
C THR A 84 -2.17 9.60 -9.02
N PHE A 85 -2.67 8.63 -9.78
CA PHE A 85 -1.91 8.02 -10.87
C PHE A 85 -1.79 9.01 -12.04
N GLY A 86 -0.87 9.97 -11.93
CA GLY A 86 -0.43 10.84 -13.02
C GLY A 86 -1.15 12.19 -13.13
N SER A 87 -0.35 13.25 -13.18
CA SER A 87 -0.41 14.11 -14.36
C SER A 87 0.52 13.48 -15.38
N VAL A 88 -0.03 12.77 -16.37
CA VAL A 88 0.72 12.46 -17.59
C VAL A 88 0.56 13.69 -18.47
N VAL A 89 1.62 14.47 -18.61
CA VAL A 89 1.85 15.32 -19.80
C VAL A 89 2.97 14.71 -20.61
#